data_AF-A0ABD1BGB3-F1
#
_entry.id   AF-A0ABD1BGB3-F1
#
_cell.length_a   1.000
_cell.length_b   1.000
_cell.length_c   1.000
_cell.angle_alpha   90.00
_cell.angle_beta   90.00
_cell.angle_gamma   90.00
#
_symmetry.space_group_name_H-M   'P 1'
#
loop_
_entity.id
_entity.type
_entity.pdbx_description
1 polymer ?
#
loop_
_entity_poly.entity_id
_entity_poly.type
_entity_poly.pdbx_seq_one_letter_code
_entity_poly.pdbx_strand_id
1 'polypeptide(L)'
;MGSSFRAATAFTWCLLIASGCFPSTTSAARFEVRNAICSCQGRNQSLTIDCWSANDKLGKHILNPGQTKSWSFTPIFIKIPFLYTYFECTFYTAFGSPAGQTATVFAGERSFRWQCDNPNEEECIWVVKKEGLFLRKLTRDVHGKKHHGDELTMPWIGGTNYHPIQ
;
A
#
# COMPACT_ATOMS: atom_id res chain seq x y z
N MET A 1 -55.44 -44.18 -9.41
CA MET A 1 -54.27 -44.12 -8.49
C MET A 1 -53.16 -44.95 -9.10
N GLY A 2 -51.92 -44.53 -9.29
CA GLY A 2 -51.23 -43.25 -9.16
C GLY A 2 -49.89 -43.44 -9.87
N SER A 3 -49.72 -42.80 -11.03
CA SER A 3 -48.44 -42.79 -11.76
C SER A 3 -47.63 -41.61 -11.23
N SER A 4 -46.89 -41.83 -10.15
CA SER A 4 -46.04 -40.78 -9.56
C SER A 4 -44.88 -41.38 -8.77
N PHE A 5 -44.09 -42.25 -9.41
CA PHE A 5 -42.93 -42.86 -8.75
C PHE A 5 -41.71 -42.95 -9.67
N ARG A 6 -41.42 -41.90 -10.46
CA ARG A 6 -40.12 -41.78 -11.18
C ARG A 6 -39.61 -40.34 -11.33
N ALA A 7 -40.09 -39.39 -10.54
CA ALA A 7 -39.67 -37.98 -10.65
C ALA A 7 -38.94 -37.44 -9.41
N ALA A 8 -38.50 -38.31 -8.49
CA ALA A 8 -37.93 -37.88 -7.20
C ALA A 8 -36.41 -38.10 -7.08
N THR A 9 -35.71 -38.52 -8.14
CA THR A 9 -34.26 -38.81 -8.07
C THR A 9 -33.40 -38.01 -9.05
N ALA A 10 -33.98 -37.10 -9.85
CA ALA A 10 -33.22 -36.27 -10.79
C ALA A 10 -33.00 -34.82 -10.31
N PHE A 11 -33.71 -34.35 -9.28
CA PHE A 11 -33.64 -32.96 -8.83
C PHE A 11 -32.64 -32.68 -7.70
N THR A 12 -32.06 -33.71 -7.10
CA THR A 12 -31.14 -33.58 -5.95
C THR A 12 -29.66 -33.49 -6.33
N TRP A 13 -29.33 -33.43 -7.62
CA TRP A 13 -27.95 -33.29 -8.12
C TRP A 13 -27.62 -31.94 -8.78
N CYS A 14 -28.61 -31.08 -9.03
CA CYS A 14 -28.35 -29.73 -9.56
C CYS A 14 -28.10 -28.67 -8.47
N LEU A 15 -28.36 -28.99 -7.19
CA LEU A 15 -28.18 -28.02 -6.09
C LEU A 15 -26.79 -28.08 -5.41
N LEU A 16 -25.95 -29.06 -5.75
CA LEU A 16 -24.62 -29.20 -5.13
C LEU A 16 -23.48 -28.52 -5.90
N ILE A 17 -23.74 -27.99 -7.11
CA ILE A 17 -22.73 -27.24 -7.88
C ILE A 17 -22.74 -25.73 -7.53
N ALA A 18 -23.80 -25.23 -6.91
CA ALA A 18 -23.92 -23.81 -6.55
C ALA A 18 -23.19 -23.40 -5.25
N SER A 19 -22.64 -24.35 -4.48
CA SER A 19 -22.04 -24.08 -3.17
C SER A 19 -20.51 -23.89 -3.20
N GLY A 20 -19.88 -23.92 -4.38
CA GLY A 20 -18.42 -23.86 -4.54
C GLY A 20 -17.84 -22.48 -4.84
N CYS A 21 -18.65 -21.44 -4.97
CA CYS A 21 -18.19 -20.08 -5.21
C CYS A 21 -18.55 -19.18 -4.04
N PHE A 22 -17.93 -19.44 -2.88
CA PHE A 22 -17.64 -18.31 -1.99
C PHE A 22 -16.57 -17.50 -2.73
N PRO A 23 -16.85 -16.26 -3.18
CA PRO A 23 -15.75 -15.36 -3.47
C PRO A 23 -14.97 -15.31 -2.16
N SER A 24 -13.77 -15.89 -2.15
CA SER A 24 -12.81 -15.62 -1.11
C SER A 24 -12.82 -14.10 -1.00
N THR A 25 -13.15 -13.56 0.17
CA THR A 25 -13.03 -12.13 0.42
C THR A 25 -11.56 -11.83 0.18
N THR A 26 -11.22 -11.42 -1.04
CA THR A 26 -9.87 -10.99 -1.39
C THR A 26 -9.64 -9.81 -0.48
N SER A 27 -8.80 -10.02 0.53
CA SER A 27 -8.34 -8.94 1.39
C SER A 27 -7.88 -7.80 0.48
N ALA A 28 -8.45 -6.62 0.67
CA ALA A 28 -8.12 -5.48 -0.17
C ALA A 28 -6.68 -5.10 0.16
N ALA A 29 -5.80 -5.13 -0.85
CA ALA A 29 -4.46 -4.59 -0.68
C ALA A 29 -4.55 -3.10 -0.39
N ARG A 30 -3.59 -2.63 0.40
CA ARG A 30 -3.54 -1.25 0.88
C ARG A 30 -2.12 -0.74 0.83
N PHE A 31 -1.96 0.51 0.43
CA PHE A 31 -0.78 1.26 0.82
C PHE A 31 -1.18 2.55 1.50
N GLU A 32 -0.28 3.03 2.34
CA GLU A 32 -0.50 4.20 3.17
C GLU A 32 0.73 5.08 3.14
N VAL A 33 0.53 6.39 3.08
CA VAL A 33 1.58 7.39 3.17
C VAL A 33 1.30 8.26 4.40
N ARG A 34 2.27 8.33 5.30
CA ARG A 34 2.25 9.14 6.52
C ARG A 34 3.26 10.28 6.41
N ASN A 35 2.82 11.50 6.68
CA ASN A 35 3.73 12.62 6.87
C ASN A 35 4.21 12.64 8.32
N ALA A 36 5.44 12.18 8.56
CA ALA A 36 6.11 12.19 9.86
C ALA A 36 7.24 13.23 9.93
N ILE A 37 7.20 14.25 9.08
CA ILE A 37 8.13 15.38 9.17
C ILE A 37 7.80 16.14 10.45
N CYS A 38 8.71 16.09 11.45
CA CYS A 38 8.49 16.70 12.76
C CYS A 38 8.23 18.20 12.67
N SER A 39 7.29 18.68 13.50
CA SER A 39 6.91 20.09 13.68
C SER A 39 7.94 20.90 14.46
N CYS A 40 9.19 20.92 14.00
CA CYS A 40 10.14 21.93 14.47
C CYS A 40 9.67 23.29 13.95
N GLN A 41 9.39 24.24 14.85
CA GLN A 41 8.69 25.50 14.60
C GLN A 41 9.14 26.24 13.33
N GLY A 42 8.18 26.64 12.49
CA GLY A 42 8.31 27.79 11.58
C GLY A 42 8.53 27.52 10.08
N ARG A 43 8.53 26.27 9.59
CA ARG A 43 8.67 25.98 8.15
C ARG A 43 7.54 25.12 7.60
N ASN A 44 7.23 25.32 6.32
CA ASN A 44 6.26 24.50 5.61
C ASN A 44 6.75 23.05 5.57
N GLN A 45 6.04 22.16 6.25
CA GLN A 45 6.30 20.73 6.33
C GLN A 45 5.19 19.93 5.63
N SER A 46 4.41 20.61 4.78
CA SER A 46 3.44 19.95 3.93
C SER A 46 4.18 19.00 2.98
N LEU A 47 3.68 17.80 2.91
CA LEU A 47 4.06 16.83 1.91
C LEU A 47 3.01 16.89 0.80
N THR A 48 3.42 17.11 -0.45
CA THR A 48 2.53 16.85 -1.59
C THR A 48 2.92 15.52 -2.21
N ILE A 49 1.95 14.65 -2.46
CA ILE A 49 2.13 13.37 -3.11
C ILE A 49 1.27 13.31 -4.36
N ASP A 50 1.85 12.86 -5.47
CA ASP A 50 1.14 12.68 -6.73
C ASP A 50 1.31 11.23 -7.18
N CYS A 51 0.24 10.46 -7.10
CA CYS A 51 0.28 9.02 -7.30
C CYS A 51 -0.46 8.62 -8.57
N TRP A 52 0.15 7.74 -9.35
CA TRP A 52 -0.40 7.22 -10.58
C TRP A 52 -0.13 5.72 -10.72
N SER A 53 -0.97 5.06 -11.51
CA SER A 53 -0.79 3.71 -12.00
C SER A 53 -1.20 3.62 -13.46
N ALA A 54 -0.83 2.54 -14.13
CA ALA A 54 -1.25 2.29 -15.51
C ALA A 54 -2.78 2.28 -15.67
N ASN A 55 -3.52 1.83 -14.65
CA ASN A 55 -4.96 1.58 -14.71
C ASN A 55 -5.81 2.53 -13.86
N ASP A 56 -5.18 3.36 -13.02
CA ASP A 56 -5.84 4.25 -12.06
C ASP A 56 -4.96 5.48 -11.75
N LYS A 57 -5.56 6.67 -11.80
CA LYS A 57 -4.90 7.91 -11.39
C LYS A 57 -5.42 8.31 -10.02
N LEU A 58 -4.64 7.99 -9.00
CA LEU A 58 -4.94 8.36 -7.61
C LEU A 58 -4.82 9.87 -7.36
N GLY A 59 -4.02 10.55 -8.18
CA GLY A 59 -3.92 12.00 -8.25
C GLY A 59 -3.05 12.62 -7.15
N LYS A 60 -3.16 13.94 -7.03
CA LYS A 60 -2.36 14.77 -6.12
C LYS A 60 -3.07 15.02 -4.79
N HIS A 61 -2.37 14.79 -3.68
CA HIS A 61 -2.86 15.00 -2.32
C HIS A 61 -1.82 15.81 -1.52
N ILE A 62 -2.30 16.69 -0.64
CA ILE A 62 -1.45 17.45 0.29
C ILE A 62 -1.68 16.89 1.69
N LEU A 63 -0.61 16.48 2.36
CA LEU A 63 -0.60 15.98 3.73
C LEU A 63 0.14 16.94 4.63
N ASN A 64 -0.56 17.53 5.60
CA ASN A 64 0.05 18.29 6.67
C ASN A 64 0.81 17.36 7.65
N PRO A 65 1.69 17.91 8.50
CA PRO A 65 2.41 17.12 9.50
C PRO A 65 1.46 16.25 10.34
N GLY A 66 1.81 14.98 10.52
CA GLY A 66 1.01 13.98 11.23
C GLY A 66 -0.16 13.40 10.42
N GLN A 67 -0.51 13.98 9.26
CA GLN A 67 -1.57 13.44 8.43
C GLN A 67 -1.14 12.20 7.65
N THR A 68 -2.13 11.40 7.32
CA THR A 68 -1.97 10.12 6.66
C THR A 68 -3.00 9.99 5.55
N LYS A 69 -2.60 9.40 4.43
CA LYS A 69 -3.50 9.02 3.33
C LYS A 69 -3.31 7.55 3.01
N SER A 70 -4.41 6.82 2.95
CA SER A 70 -4.43 5.40 2.59
C SER A 70 -5.29 5.17 1.35
N TRP A 71 -4.89 4.17 0.57
CA TRP A 71 -5.64 3.66 -0.57
C TRP A 71 -5.82 2.17 -0.41
N SER A 72 -7.02 1.69 -0.72
CA SER A 72 -7.38 0.27 -0.70
C SER A 72 -7.94 -0.12 -2.05
N PHE A 73 -7.54 -1.28 -2.55
CA PHE A 73 -7.88 -1.74 -3.90
C PHE A 73 -7.82 -3.27 -3.96
N THR A 74 -8.43 -3.84 -5.00
CA THR A 74 -8.30 -5.26 -5.31
C THR A 74 -7.02 -5.48 -6.13
N PRO A 75 -6.01 -6.18 -5.60
CA PRO A 75 -4.74 -6.36 -6.29
C PRO A 75 -4.82 -7.46 -7.35
N ILE A 76 -4.15 -7.25 -8.49
CA ILE A 76 -3.84 -8.27 -9.48
C ILE A 76 -2.35 -8.61 -9.33
N PHE A 77 -2.07 -9.78 -8.75
CA PHE A 77 -0.71 -10.22 -8.42
C PHE A 77 0.04 -10.89 -9.57
N ILE A 78 -0.67 -11.25 -10.65
CA ILE A 78 -0.07 -11.92 -11.81
C ILE A 78 0.47 -10.85 -12.74
N LYS A 79 1.77 -10.93 -13.07
CA LYS A 79 2.45 -9.98 -13.96
C LYS A 79 2.10 -10.27 -15.42
N ILE A 80 0.93 -9.78 -15.85
CA ILE A 80 0.51 -9.75 -17.25
C ILE A 80 0.67 -8.30 -17.73
N PRO A 81 1.28 -8.03 -18.90
CA PRO A 81 1.40 -6.68 -19.43
C PRO A 81 0.06 -5.93 -19.38
N PHE A 82 0.06 -4.71 -18.85
CA PHE A 82 -1.10 -3.82 -18.71
C PHE A 82 -2.20 -4.29 -17.73
N LEU A 83 -2.08 -5.48 -17.13
CA LEU A 83 -3.09 -6.08 -16.26
C LEU A 83 -2.55 -6.43 -14.86
N TYR A 84 -1.45 -5.83 -14.43
CA TYR A 84 -0.91 -6.02 -13.08
C TYR A 84 -1.08 -4.74 -12.25
N THR A 85 -1.27 -4.89 -10.94
CA THR A 85 -1.40 -3.73 -10.05
C THR A 85 -0.03 -3.14 -9.72
N TYR A 86 0.15 -1.86 -10.00
CA TYR A 86 1.38 -1.12 -9.77
C TYR A 86 1.05 0.33 -9.46
N PHE A 87 1.54 0.86 -8.35
CA PHE A 87 1.37 2.26 -7.98
C PHE A 87 2.72 2.91 -7.72
N GLU A 88 2.86 4.10 -8.29
CA GLU A 88 4.04 4.94 -8.16
C GLU A 88 3.62 6.31 -7.70
N CYS A 89 4.36 6.88 -6.74
CA CYS A 89 4.11 8.21 -6.23
C CYS A 89 5.33 9.09 -6.38
N THR A 90 5.09 10.33 -6.80
CA THR A 90 6.07 11.41 -6.74
C THR A 90 5.84 12.23 -5.48
N PHE A 91 6.87 12.35 -4.66
CA PHE A 91 6.86 13.05 -3.39
C PHE A 91 7.53 14.41 -3.55
N TYR A 92 6.80 15.46 -3.17
CA TYR A 92 7.29 16.83 -3.16
C TYR A 92 7.34 17.31 -1.70
N THR A 93 8.55 17.57 -1.23
CA THR A 93 8.81 18.13 0.09
C THR A 93 9.36 19.54 -0.06
N ALA A 94 9.14 20.41 0.94
CA ALA A 94 9.61 21.80 0.89
C ALA A 94 11.14 21.95 0.94
N PHE A 95 11.86 20.87 1.26
CA PHE A 95 13.32 20.85 1.45
C PHE A 95 14.04 19.86 0.52
N GLY A 96 13.29 19.15 -0.32
CA GLY A 96 13.85 18.26 -1.34
C GLY A 96 13.95 18.95 -2.70
N SER A 97 14.23 18.14 -3.71
CA SER A 97 14.19 18.57 -5.11
C SER A 97 12.83 19.19 -5.49
N PRO A 98 12.80 20.34 -6.19
CA PRO A 98 11.56 20.93 -6.69
C PRO A 98 10.86 20.07 -7.74
N ALA A 99 11.61 19.18 -8.42
CA ALA A 99 11.04 18.21 -9.35
C ALA A 99 10.33 17.03 -8.65
N GLY A 100 10.42 16.95 -7.32
CA GLY A 100 9.98 15.79 -6.55
C GLY A 100 10.91 14.59 -6.72
N GLN A 101 10.61 13.53 -6.00
CA GLN A 101 11.29 12.24 -6.11
C GLN A 101 10.26 11.11 -6.15
N THR A 102 10.51 10.13 -7.01
CA THR A 102 9.52 9.12 -7.36
C THR A 102 9.90 7.77 -6.75
N ALA A 103 8.93 7.08 -6.16
CA ALA A 103 9.11 5.74 -5.65
C ALA A 103 7.89 4.86 -5.97
N THR A 104 8.14 3.58 -6.23
CA THR A 104 7.09 2.56 -6.27
C THR A 104 6.55 2.36 -4.86
N VAL A 105 5.27 2.62 -4.65
CA VAL A 105 4.62 2.49 -3.34
C VAL A 105 3.84 1.18 -3.19
N PHE A 106 3.51 0.53 -4.32
CA PHE A 106 2.92 -0.80 -4.35
C PHE A 106 3.19 -1.48 -5.69
N ALA A 107 3.47 -2.77 -5.67
CA ALA A 107 3.44 -3.63 -6.85
C ALA A 107 2.88 -5.00 -6.48
N GLY A 108 2.08 -5.59 -7.37
CA GLY A 108 1.52 -6.93 -7.17
C GLY A 108 2.57 -8.05 -7.18
N GLU A 109 3.77 -7.77 -7.69
CA GLU A 109 4.88 -8.72 -7.73
C GLU A 109 5.27 -9.18 -6.31
N ARG A 110 5.41 -10.50 -6.13
CA ARG A 110 5.71 -11.10 -4.81
C ARG A 110 7.00 -10.56 -4.19
N SER A 111 8.02 -10.30 -5.00
CA SER A 111 9.31 -9.74 -4.58
C SER A 111 9.17 -8.35 -3.92
N PHE A 112 8.22 -7.54 -4.41
CA PHE A 112 7.90 -6.25 -3.82
C PHE A 112 7.04 -6.41 -2.56
N ARG A 113 5.98 -7.21 -2.64
CA ARG A 113 5.06 -7.43 -1.51
C ARG A 113 5.75 -7.98 -0.26
N TRP A 114 6.77 -8.81 -0.44
CA TRP A 114 7.62 -9.28 0.66
C TRP A 114 8.44 -8.20 1.36
N GLN A 115 8.63 -7.06 0.72
CA GLN A 115 9.28 -5.91 1.36
C GLN A 115 8.29 -5.14 2.25
N CYS A 116 6.99 -5.25 2.00
CA CYS A 116 5.96 -4.63 2.82
C CYS A 116 5.76 -5.37 4.15
N ASP A 117 4.68 -5.07 4.86
CA ASP A 117 4.50 -5.60 6.20
C ASP A 117 4.32 -7.14 6.17
N ASN A 118 5.01 -7.88 7.06
CA ASN A 118 4.92 -9.34 7.11
C ASN A 118 4.27 -9.75 8.44
N PRO A 119 3.17 -10.52 8.47
CA PRO A 119 2.57 -11.34 7.41
C PRO A 119 1.54 -10.65 6.51
N ASN A 120 1.23 -9.38 6.73
CA ASN A 120 0.26 -8.64 5.94
C ASN A 120 0.91 -8.13 4.64
N GLU A 121 1.37 -9.06 3.76
CA GLU A 121 2.11 -8.76 2.51
C GLU A 121 1.36 -7.79 1.56
N GLU A 122 0.10 -7.52 1.88
CA GLU A 122 -0.82 -6.68 1.14
C GLU A 122 -0.91 -5.25 1.70
N GLU A 123 -0.23 -4.94 2.82
CA GLU A 123 -0.21 -3.63 3.48
C GLU A 123 1.19 -3.02 3.46
N CYS A 124 1.36 -1.92 2.71
CA CYS A 124 2.62 -1.17 2.66
C CYS A 124 2.45 0.20 3.34
N ILE A 125 3.21 0.47 4.41
CA ILE A 125 3.14 1.74 5.12
C ILE A 125 4.41 2.54 4.85
N TRP A 126 4.26 3.64 4.13
CA TRP A 126 5.32 4.59 3.81
C TRP A 126 5.32 5.76 4.79
N VAL A 127 6.47 6.04 5.37
CA VAL A 127 6.67 7.10 6.36
C VAL A 127 7.64 8.12 5.78
N VAL A 128 7.13 9.32 5.51
CA VAL A 128 7.93 10.44 5.00
C VAL A 128 8.51 11.18 6.21
N LYS A 129 9.84 11.18 6.32
CA LYS A 129 10.58 11.93 7.35
C LYS A 129 11.47 12.98 6.70
N LYS A 130 12.21 13.73 7.50
CA LYS A 130 13.10 14.78 7.01
C LYS A 130 14.27 14.23 6.21
N GLU A 131 14.72 13.01 6.53
CA GLU A 131 15.90 12.37 5.96
C GLU A 131 15.58 11.68 4.62
N GLY A 132 14.36 11.17 4.49
CA GLY A 132 13.94 10.39 3.32
C GLY A 132 12.55 9.81 3.43
N LEU A 133 12.24 8.96 2.45
CA LEU A 133 11.10 8.05 2.43
C LEU A 133 11.50 6.74 3.09
N PHE A 134 10.70 6.30 4.06
CA PHE A 134 10.91 5.06 4.78
C PHE A 134 9.77 4.08 4.53
N LEU A 135 10.08 2.78 4.49
CA LEU A 135 9.10 1.71 4.53
C LEU A 135 9.00 1.16 5.96
N ARG A 136 7.79 1.20 6.53
CA ARG A 136 7.52 0.67 7.87
C ARG A 136 7.24 -0.83 7.80
N LYS A 137 7.97 -1.60 8.60
CA LYS A 137 7.90 -3.05 8.72
C LYS A 137 7.59 -3.47 10.14
N LEU A 138 6.76 -4.50 10.32
CA LEU A 138 6.59 -5.19 11.59
C LEU A 138 7.74 -6.15 11.79
N THR A 139 8.57 -5.86 12.79
CA THR A 139 9.61 -6.77 13.26
C THR A 139 9.13 -7.47 14.52
N ARG A 140 9.60 -8.71 14.72
CA ARG A 140 9.41 -9.45 15.97
C ARG A 140 10.74 -9.46 16.69
N ASP A 141 10.74 -9.10 17.96
CA ASP A 141 11.92 -9.28 18.80
C ASP A 141 12.11 -10.75 19.20
N VAL A 142 13.20 -11.02 19.93
CA VAL A 142 13.56 -12.37 20.41
C VAL A 142 12.47 -12.99 21.31
N HIS A 143 11.61 -12.16 21.90
CA HIS A 143 10.49 -12.58 22.75
C HIS A 143 9.16 -12.66 21.98
N GLY A 144 9.19 -12.48 20.65
CA GLY A 144 8.00 -12.51 19.80
C GLY A 144 7.14 -11.25 19.90
N LYS A 145 7.56 -10.21 20.62
CA LYS A 145 6.83 -8.94 20.68
C LYS A 145 7.02 -8.18 19.38
N LYS A 146 5.90 -7.68 18.87
CA LYS A 146 5.81 -6.94 17.63
C LYS A 146 6.23 -5.49 17.84
N HIS A 147 7.12 -4.99 16.99
CA HIS A 147 7.54 -3.60 16.93
C HIS A 147 7.50 -3.11 15.49
N HIS A 148 7.24 -1.81 15.28
CA HIS A 148 7.34 -1.21 13.95
C HIS A 148 8.73 -0.58 13.79
N GLY A 149 9.47 -1.01 12.76
CA GLY A 149 10.72 -0.41 12.33
C GLY A 149 10.52 0.33 11.01
N ASP A 150 11.17 1.49 10.86
CA ASP A 150 11.15 2.26 9.61
C ASP A 150 12.50 2.11 8.91
N GLU A 151 12.51 1.53 7.70
CA GLU A 151 13.71 1.32 6.89
C GLU A 151 13.82 2.39 5.80
N LEU A 152 14.95 3.09 5.72
CA LEU A 152 15.16 4.14 4.72
C LEU A 152 15.23 3.52 3.32
N THR A 153 14.29 3.90 2.45
CA THR A 153 14.22 3.41 1.07
C THR A 153 14.78 4.42 0.08
N MET A 154 14.55 5.72 0.32
CA MET A 154 14.99 6.78 -0.59
C MET A 154 15.35 8.05 0.21
N PRO A 155 16.64 8.43 0.29
CA PRO A 155 17.05 9.71 0.88
C PRO A 155 16.63 10.86 -0.04
N TRP A 156 16.29 12.03 0.54
CA TRP A 156 15.91 13.17 -0.29
C TRP A 156 17.14 13.85 -0.93
N ILE A 157 17.14 13.94 -2.26
CA ILE A 157 18.06 14.81 -3.01
C ILE A 157 17.85 16.28 -2.59
N GLY A 158 18.95 16.97 -2.25
CA GLY A 158 18.96 18.38 -1.84
C GLY A 158 18.68 18.61 -0.35
N GLY A 159 18.33 17.56 0.40
CA GLY A 159 18.02 17.61 1.83
C GLY A 159 19.21 17.83 2.76
N THR A 160 20.42 18.07 2.24
CA THR A 160 21.65 18.28 3.03
C THR A 160 21.97 19.74 3.33
N ASN A 161 21.22 20.72 2.82
CA ASN A 161 21.38 22.13 3.17
C ASN A 161 20.81 22.48 4.56
N TYR A 162 21.04 21.61 5.54
CA TYR A 162 20.68 21.83 6.94
C TYR A 162 21.97 21.93 7.77
N HIS A 163 22.40 23.15 8.03
CA HIS A 163 23.16 23.41 9.25
C HIS A 163 22.14 23.41 10.41
N PRO A 164 22.30 22.57 11.45
CA PRO A 164 21.58 22.81 12.70
C PRO A 164 22.04 24.17 13.22
N ILE A 165 21.09 25.05 13.51
CA ILE A 165 21.37 26.22 14.33
C ILE A 165 21.66 25.66 15.72
N GLN A 166 22.92 25.77 16.14
CA GLN A 166 23.38 25.42 17.49
C GLN A 166 22.71 26.30 18.54
#